data_AF-A0A1C4SJE2-F1
#
_entry.id   AF-A0A1C4SJE2-F1
#
_cell.length_a   1.000
_cell.length_b   1.000
_cell.length_c   1.000
_cell.angle_alpha   90.00
_cell.angle_beta   90.00
_cell.angle_gamma   90.00
#
_symmetry.space_group_name_H-M   'P 1'
#
loop_
_entity.id
_entity.type
_entity.pdbx_description
1 polymer ?
#
loop_
_entity_poly.entity_id
_entity_poly.type
_entity_poly.pdbx_seq_one_letter_code
_entity_poly.pdbx_strand_id
1 'polypeptide(L)' 'MLGDVLQADGLDPGLSFLDVGGDSFLSTLFITRVEEHFDVGMTADELSLDQPLRDLLGTLARSIAATAGARQEVGA' A
#
# COMPACT_ATOMS: atom_id res chain seq x y z
N MET A 1 3.46 4.87 -14.96
CA MET A 1 2.09 4.35 -14.68
C MET A 1 2.11 3.40 -13.50
N LEU A 2 1.44 3.80 -12.44
CA LEU A 2 0.80 2.88 -11.48
C LEU A 2 -0.59 3.42 -11.03
N GLY A 3 -1.02 4.67 -11.21
CA GLY A 3 -1.31 5.29 -12.51
C GLY A 3 -0.38 6.42 -12.98
N ASP A 4 0.51 6.96 -12.17
CA ASP A 4 1.77 7.63 -12.65
C ASP A 4 2.73 8.02 -11.52
N VAL A 5 2.28 7.78 -10.30
CA VAL A 5 3.03 7.09 -9.27
C VAL A 5 2.27 5.87 -8.78
N LEU A 6 0.95 5.70 -8.99
CA LEU A 6 -0.23 6.30 -8.32
C LEU A 6 -0.31 7.84 -8.13
N GLN A 7 -0.23 8.61 -9.22
CA GLN A 7 -0.67 10.01 -9.27
C GLN A 7 -2.01 9.98 -10.00
N ALA A 8 -3.02 9.59 -9.24
CA ALA A 8 -4.25 9.03 -9.73
C ALA A 8 -5.30 10.11 -10.04
N ASP A 9 -5.43 10.51 -11.31
CA ASP A 9 -6.73 10.97 -11.82
C ASP A 9 -7.47 9.76 -12.40
N GLY A 10 -8.58 9.38 -11.76
CA GLY A 10 -9.51 8.38 -12.30
C GLY A 10 -9.16 6.90 -12.08
N LEU A 11 -8.37 6.54 -11.06
CA LEU A 11 -8.23 5.13 -10.67
C LEU A 11 -9.52 4.62 -10.03
N ASP A 12 -10.11 3.58 -10.62
CA ASP A 12 -11.29 2.93 -10.07
C ASP A 12 -10.90 2.09 -8.84
N PRO A 13 -11.40 2.42 -7.64
CA PRO A 13 -11.10 1.68 -6.41
C PRO A 13 -11.60 0.22 -6.42
N GLY A 14 -12.51 -0.13 -7.34
CA GLY A 14 -13.00 -1.49 -7.55
C GLY A 14 -12.06 -2.39 -8.35
N LEU A 15 -11.10 -1.82 -9.08
CA LEU A 15 -10.09 -2.59 -9.83
C LEU A 15 -8.97 -3.07 -8.92
N SER A 16 -8.34 -4.18 -9.28
CA SER A 16 -7.17 -4.71 -8.58
C SER A 16 -5.88 -4.02 -9.01
N PHE A 17 -4.80 -4.29 -8.27
CA PHE A 17 -3.47 -3.77 -8.60
C PHE A 17 -3.00 -4.29 -9.97
N LEU A 18 -3.37 -5.52 -10.33
CA LEU A 18 -3.05 -6.13 -11.63
C LEU A 18 -3.88 -5.54 -12.77
N ASP A 19 -5.16 -5.24 -12.52
CA ASP A 19 -6.08 -4.68 -13.55
C ASP A 19 -5.64 -3.32 -14.07
N VAL A 20 -4.92 -2.55 -13.24
CA VAL A 20 -4.41 -1.22 -13.58
C VAL A 20 -2.98 -1.24 -14.12
N GLY A 21 -2.47 -2.43 -14.45
CA GLY A 21 -1.14 -2.65 -15.03
C GLY A 21 -0.02 -2.80 -13.99
N GLY A 22 -0.36 -3.05 -12.73
CA GLY A 22 0.60 -3.39 -11.69
C GLY A 22 1.15 -4.81 -11.84
N ASP A 23 2.36 -5.02 -11.32
CA ASP A 23 3.03 -6.32 -11.27
C ASP A 23 3.83 -6.44 -9.95
N SER A 24 4.53 -7.56 -9.76
CA SER A 24 5.33 -7.80 -8.55
C SER A 24 6.50 -6.82 -8.38
N PHE A 25 7.02 -6.26 -9.47
CA PHE A 25 8.08 -5.25 -9.39
C PHE A 25 7.50 -3.90 -8.94
N LEU A 26 6.37 -3.50 -9.51
CA LEU A 26 5.64 -2.31 -9.14
C LEU A 26 5.08 -2.39 -7.71
N SER A 27 4.68 -3.57 -7.22
CA SER A 27 4.27 -3.74 -5.82
C SER A 27 5.45 -3.55 -4.85
N THR A 28 6.64 -4.03 -5.22
CA THR A 28 7.87 -3.80 -4.47
C THR A 28 8.20 -2.32 -4.42
N LEU A 29 8.22 -1.64 -5.58
CA LEU A 29 8.46 -0.20 -5.65
C LEU A 29 7.40 0.59 -4.86
N PHE A 30 6.14 0.17 -4.93
CA PHE A 30 5.05 0.78 -4.18
C PHE A 30 5.30 0.69 -2.67
N ILE A 31 5.59 -0.49 -2.13
CA ILE A 31 5.88 -0.65 -0.70
C ILE A 31 7.11 0.14 -0.28
N THR A 32 8.21 0.06 -1.04
CA THR A 32 9.41 0.84 -0.74
C THR A 32 9.11 2.34 -0.67
N ARG A 33 8.29 2.87 -1.59
CA ARG A 33 7.86 4.27 -1.59
C ARG A 33 7.02 4.64 -0.37
N VAL A 34 6.15 3.73 0.08
CA VAL A 34 5.35 3.96 1.29
C VAL A 34 6.23 3.91 2.53
N GLU A 35 7.18 2.99 2.59
CA GLU A 35 8.17 2.84 3.67
C GLU A 35 9.10 4.06 3.82
N GLU A 36 9.37 4.80 2.74
CA GLU A 36 10.10 6.08 2.80
C GLU A 36 9.39 7.13 3.68
N HIS A 37 8.07 7.02 3.85
CA HIS A 37 7.25 8.00 4.56
C HIS A 37 6.56 7.45 5.82
N PHE A 38 6.31 6.15 5.88
CA PHE A 38 5.55 5.50 6.93
C PHE A 38 6.21 4.19 7.36
N ASP A 39 6.13 3.85 8.63
CA ASP A 39 6.49 2.51 9.09
C ASP A 39 5.31 1.58 8.80
N VAL A 40 5.43 0.75 7.77
CA VAL A 40 4.29 -0.03 7.27
C VAL A 40 4.15 -1.36 8.00
N GLY A 41 5.26 -1.93 8.50
CA GLY A 41 5.25 -3.21 9.20
C GLY A 41 4.80 -4.42 8.35
N MET A 42 4.80 -4.30 7.02
CA MET A 42 4.48 -5.37 6.08
C MET A 42 5.37 -5.26 4.83
N THR A 43 5.59 -6.40 4.19
CA THR A 43 6.39 -6.55 2.97
C THR A 43 5.52 -6.57 1.72
N ALA A 44 6.14 -6.39 0.55
CA ALA A 44 5.43 -6.45 -0.74
C ALA A 44 4.76 -7.80 -1.01
N ASP A 45 5.30 -8.90 -0.47
CA ASP A 45 4.73 -10.24 -0.61
C ASP A 45 3.43 -10.42 0.20
N GLU A 46 3.21 -9.57 1.21
CA GLU A 46 1.98 -9.57 2.02
C GLU A 46 0.85 -8.74 1.36
N LEU A 47 1.15 -8.01 0.29
CA LEU A 47 0.14 -7.33 -0.51
C LEU A 47 -0.56 -8.31 -1.46
N SER A 48 -1.85 -8.52 -1.26
CA SER A 48 -2.67 -9.25 -2.23
C SER A 48 -2.96 -8.36 -3.44
N LEU A 49 -2.30 -8.61 -4.57
CA LEU A 49 -2.43 -7.80 -5.79
C LEU A 49 -3.73 -8.04 -6.55
N ASP A 50 -4.39 -9.19 -6.33
CA ASP A 50 -5.67 -9.57 -6.95
C ASP A 50 -6.89 -8.95 -6.27
N GLN A 51 -6.72 -8.29 -5.12
CA GLN A 51 -7.83 -7.65 -4.40
C GLN A 51 -8.08 -6.24 -4.93
N PRO A 52 -9.30 -5.68 -4.75
CA PRO A 52 -9.60 -4.30 -5.10
C PRO A 52 -8.65 -3.32 -4.42
N LEU A 53 -8.25 -2.25 -5.14
CA LEU A 53 -7.36 -1.20 -4.63
C LEU A 53 -7.86 -0.61 -3.31
N ARG A 54 -9.19 -0.47 -3.13
CA ARG A 54 -9.78 -0.02 -1.85
C ARG A 54 -9.42 -0.91 -0.66
N ASP A 55 -9.40 -2.23 -0.85
CA ASP A 55 -9.16 -3.20 0.21
C ASP A 55 -7.66 -3.34 0.48
N LEU A 56 -6.85 -3.27 -0.59
CA LEU A 56 -5.38 -3.20 -0.50
C LEU A 56 -4.95 -1.96 0.30
N LEU A 57 -5.40 -0.77 -0.10
CA LEU A 57 -5.08 0.49 0.58
C LEU A 57 -5.64 0.52 2.01
N GLY A 58 -6.82 -0.05 2.24
CA GLY A 58 -7.38 -0.18 3.59
C GLY A 58 -6.57 -1.09 4.51
N THR A 59 -5.94 -2.14 3.97
CA THR A 59 -5.03 -3.01 4.72
C THR A 59 -3.72 -2.30 5.04
N LEU A 60 -3.15 -1.60 4.06
CA LEU A 60 -1.96 -0.78 4.23
C LEU A 60 -2.14 0.29 5.31
N ALA A 61 -3.25 1.05 5.24
CA ALA A 61 -3.57 2.09 6.22
C ALA A 61 -3.74 1.54 7.64
N ARG A 62 -4.36 0.37 7.80
CA ARG A 62 -4.50 -0.30 9.11
C ARG A 62 -3.15 -0.69 9.69
N SER A 63 -2.23 -1.17 8.85
CA SER A 63 -0.90 -1.56 9.30
C SER A 63 -0.08 -0.35 9.75
N ILE A 64 -0.07 0.72 8.95
CA ILE A 64 0.57 2.00 9.32
C ILE A 64 -0.01 2.57 10.62
N ALA A 65 -1.33 2.48 10.82
CA ALA A 65 -1.96 2.93 12.05
C ALA A 65 -1.54 2.08 13.27
N ALA A 66 -1.40 0.76 13.08
CA ALA A 66 -0.98 -0.15 14.15
C ALA A 66 0.48 0.07 14.56
N THR A 67 1.40 0.24 13.60
CA THR A 67 2.82 0.55 13.87
C THR A 67 2.97 1.92 14.53
N ALA A 68 2.22 2.93 14.08
CA ALA A 68 2.20 4.26 14.71
C ALA A 68 1.69 4.19 16.16
N GLY A 69 0.60 3.46 16.42
CA GLY A 69 0.05 3.26 17.76
C GLY A 69 1.04 2.56 18.70
N ALA A 70 1.70 1.50 18.23
CA ALA A 70 2.72 0.79 19.01
C ALA A 70 3.90 1.69 19.40
N ARG A 71 4.32 2.62 18.53
CA ARG A 71 5.37 3.61 18.86
C ARG A 71 4.92 4.60 19.94
N GLN A 72 3.65 5.00 19.93
CA GLN A 72 3.12 5.93 20.94
C GLN A 72 3.05 5.31 22.34
N GLU A 73 2.81 4.00 22.45
CA GLU A 73 2.77 3.27 23.72
C GLU A 73 4.17 3.04 24.33
N VAL A 74 5.21 2.87 23.50
CA VAL A 74 6.60 2.67 23.96
C VAL A 74 7.25 3.99 24.43
N GLY A 75 6.71 5.13 24.03
CA GLY A 75 7.18 6.46 24.43
C GLY A 75 6.50 7.08 25.66
N ALA A 76 5.56 6.36 26.30
CA ALA A 76 4.74 6.84 27.42
C ALA A 76 5.24 6.36 28.78
#